data_AF-A0A1B8FKR9-F1
#
_entry.id   AF-A0A1B8FKR9-F1
#
_cell.length_a   1.000
_cell.length_b   1.000
_cell.length_c   1.000
_cell.angle_alpha   90.00
_cell.angle_beta   90.00
_cell.angle_gamma   90.00
#
_symmetry.space_group_name_H-M   'P 1'
#
loop_
_entity.id
_entity.type
_entity.pdbx_description
1 polymer ?
#
loop_
_entity_poly.entity_id
_entity_poly.type
_entity_poly.pdbx_seq_one_letter_code
_entity_poly.pdbx_strand_id
1 'polypeptide(L)'
;MSESYFYLGYTSSRNKPHFHAMGKHNLVLRNQLYDTAVRPWEGVNTSLQAQLIRTLEHWSEIKAEGEAPPIQYSDAESQECLERDAKQKDADAQMQQVREAIGVDIEGWVLNDEFESAKARAEAMKKEMAQAADSEEERRDFEELWPFQDHEEMD
;
A
#
# COMPACT_ATOMS: atom_id res chain seq x y z
N MET A 1 -3.73 16.23 14.64
CA MET A 1 -3.79 15.03 15.52
C MET A 1 -5.17 14.42 15.34
N SER A 2 -5.28 13.18 14.87
CA SER A 2 -6.56 12.54 14.56
C SER A 2 -7.30 12.06 15.82
N GLU A 3 -8.61 11.85 15.75
CA GLU A 3 -9.44 11.32 16.85
C GLU A 3 -8.90 10.00 17.42
N SER A 4 -8.28 9.17 16.58
CA SER A 4 -7.64 7.92 16.98
C SER A 4 -6.53 8.11 18.04
N TYR A 5 -5.78 9.22 17.98
CA TYR A 5 -4.74 9.51 18.98
C TYR A 5 -5.31 9.75 20.37
N PHE A 6 -6.40 10.53 20.47
CA PHE A 6 -7.05 10.78 21.75
C PHE A 6 -7.69 9.51 22.29
N TYR A 7 -8.38 8.74 21.43
CA TYR A 7 -8.99 7.49 21.84
C TYR A 7 -7.96 6.50 22.41
N LEU A 8 -6.81 6.34 21.74
CA LEU A 8 -5.74 5.45 22.22
C LEU A 8 -5.17 5.91 23.57
N GLY A 9 -4.90 7.22 23.70
CA GLY A 9 -4.35 7.81 24.94
C GLY A 9 -5.30 7.75 26.13
N TYR A 10 -6.60 8.01 25.91
CA TYR A 10 -7.60 7.87 26.96
C TYR A 10 -7.83 6.39 27.32
N THR A 11 -7.84 5.50 26.35
CA THR A 11 -8.02 4.06 26.60
C THR A 11 -6.85 3.47 27.37
N SER A 12 -5.61 3.83 27.03
CA SER A 12 -4.41 3.35 27.73
C SER A 12 -4.37 3.79 29.20
N SER A 13 -4.86 5.00 29.50
CA SER A 13 -4.90 5.52 30.87
C SER A 13 -6.11 5.06 31.68
N ARG A 14 -7.30 4.94 31.06
CA ARG A 14 -8.57 4.68 31.75
C ARG A 14 -9.07 3.24 31.66
N ASN A 15 -8.61 2.45 30.69
CA ASN A 15 -9.05 1.07 30.48
C ASN A 15 -7.90 0.19 29.98
N LYS A 16 -6.93 -0.07 30.87
CA LYS A 16 -5.76 -0.91 30.58
C LYS A 16 -6.13 -2.30 30.02
N PRO A 17 -7.13 -3.02 30.56
CA PRO A 17 -7.53 -4.31 29.98
C PRO A 17 -7.92 -4.20 28.51
N HIS A 18 -8.70 -3.18 28.15
CA HIS A 18 -9.10 -2.92 26.75
C HIS A 18 -7.90 -2.54 25.88
N PHE A 19 -7.04 -1.63 26.37
CA PHE A 19 -5.81 -1.25 25.68
C PHE A 19 -4.89 -2.46 25.39
N HIS A 20 -4.71 -3.33 26.38
CA HIS A 20 -3.95 -4.57 26.18
C HIS A 20 -4.64 -5.54 25.22
N ALA A 21 -5.97 -5.60 25.25
CA ALA A 21 -6.72 -6.43 24.32
C ALA A 21 -6.53 -5.96 22.87
N MET A 22 -6.58 -4.65 22.60
CA MET A 22 -6.40 -4.07 21.25
C MET A 22 -5.11 -4.49 20.55
N GLY A 23 -4.03 -4.65 21.32
CA GLY A 23 -2.73 -5.07 20.80
C GLY A 23 -2.56 -6.59 20.69
N LYS A 24 -3.56 -7.40 21.08
CA LYS A 24 -3.47 -8.86 20.94
C LYS A 24 -3.39 -9.24 19.47
N HIS A 25 -2.42 -10.08 19.14
CA HIS A 25 -2.12 -10.46 17.77
C HIS A 25 -3.36 -10.97 17.00
N ASN A 26 -4.16 -11.83 17.63
CA ASN A 26 -5.38 -12.35 17.03
C ASN A 26 -6.45 -11.28 16.72
N LEU A 27 -6.58 -10.23 17.53
CA LEU A 27 -7.46 -9.10 17.21
C LEU A 27 -6.89 -8.23 16.10
N VAL A 28 -5.56 -8.02 16.09
CA VAL A 28 -4.89 -7.28 15.02
C VAL A 28 -5.09 -7.99 13.67
N LEU A 29 -4.87 -9.31 13.61
CA LEU A 29 -5.07 -10.11 12.39
C LEU A 29 -6.51 -10.03 11.88
N ARG A 30 -7.50 -10.18 12.77
CA ARG A 30 -8.92 -10.06 12.41
C ARG A 30 -9.27 -8.68 11.88
N ASN A 31 -8.76 -7.62 12.52
CA ASN A 31 -9.00 -6.25 12.10
C ASN A 31 -8.33 -5.94 10.76
N GLN A 32 -7.10 -6.44 10.52
CA GLN A 32 -6.42 -6.30 9.24
C GLN A 32 -7.17 -6.99 8.11
N LEU A 33 -7.67 -8.21 8.35
CA LEU A 33 -8.49 -8.90 7.34
C LEU A 33 -9.74 -8.11 6.99
N TYR A 34 -10.45 -7.59 8.01
CA TYR A 34 -11.64 -6.78 7.79
C TYR A 34 -11.32 -5.48 7.03
N ASP A 35 -10.30 -4.75 7.46
CA ASP A 35 -9.87 -3.49 6.83
C ASP A 35 -9.51 -3.71 5.35
N THR A 36 -8.69 -4.73 5.06
CA THR A 36 -8.30 -5.06 3.67
C THR A 36 -9.49 -5.50 2.83
N ALA A 37 -10.42 -6.27 3.40
CA ALA A 37 -11.59 -6.75 2.66
C ALA A 37 -12.60 -5.64 2.30
N VAL A 38 -12.64 -4.55 3.08
CA VAL A 38 -13.58 -3.43 2.86
C VAL A 38 -13.02 -2.38 1.88
N ARG A 39 -11.71 -2.33 1.68
CA ARG A 39 -11.08 -1.39 0.72
C ARG A 39 -11.54 -1.69 -0.71
N PRO A 40 -11.70 -0.68 -1.58
CA PRO A 40 -11.82 -0.89 -3.02
C PRO A 40 -10.59 -1.66 -3.52
N TRP A 41 -10.80 -2.66 -4.36
CA TRP A 41 -9.70 -3.48 -4.88
C TRP A 41 -9.15 -2.97 -6.21
N GLU A 42 -9.72 -1.91 -6.79
CA GLU A 42 -9.22 -1.24 -8.01
C GLU A 42 -8.79 -2.21 -9.15
N GLY A 43 -9.46 -3.36 -9.27
CA GLY A 43 -9.16 -4.39 -10.25
C GLY A 43 -8.07 -5.42 -9.87
N VAL A 44 -7.45 -5.31 -8.69
CA VAL A 44 -6.37 -6.19 -8.21
C VAL A 44 -6.63 -6.66 -6.77
N ASN A 45 -6.60 -7.98 -6.54
CA ASN A 45 -6.90 -8.58 -5.23
C ASN A 45 -5.67 -9.09 -4.45
N THR A 46 -4.43 -8.75 -4.86
CA THR A 46 -3.22 -9.32 -4.22
C THR A 46 -3.12 -8.99 -2.75
N SER A 47 -3.44 -7.76 -2.34
CA SER A 47 -3.40 -7.37 -0.93
C SER A 47 -4.39 -8.17 -0.08
N LEU A 48 -5.58 -8.46 -0.63
CA LEU A 48 -6.57 -9.33 0.03
C LEU A 48 -6.06 -10.76 0.14
N GLN A 49 -5.56 -11.33 -0.97
CA GLN A 49 -5.05 -12.69 -0.97
C GLN A 49 -3.85 -12.86 -0.02
N ALA A 50 -2.91 -11.91 0.00
CA ALA A 50 -1.79 -11.89 0.92
C ALA A 50 -2.26 -11.79 2.38
N GLN A 51 -3.28 -10.96 2.66
CA GLN A 51 -3.86 -10.87 4.00
C GLN A 51 -4.55 -12.17 4.41
N LEU A 52 -5.25 -12.85 3.49
CA LEU A 52 -5.86 -14.16 3.75
C LEU A 52 -4.78 -15.22 4.06
N ILE A 53 -3.71 -15.29 3.26
CA ILE A 53 -2.58 -16.22 3.50
C ILE A 53 -1.99 -15.99 4.90
N ARG A 54 -1.62 -14.76 5.26
CA ARG A 54 -1.10 -14.42 6.59
C ARG A 54 -2.08 -14.77 7.71
N THR A 55 -3.38 -14.59 7.45
CA THR A 55 -4.42 -14.95 8.41
C THR A 55 -4.52 -16.46 8.60
N LEU A 56 -4.33 -17.25 7.54
CA LEU A 56 -4.37 -18.71 7.57
C LEU A 56 -3.13 -19.31 8.27
N GLU A 57 -1.95 -18.71 8.12
CA GLU A 57 -0.74 -19.09 8.87
C GLU A 57 -0.97 -19.04 10.39
N HIS A 58 -1.77 -18.08 10.83
CA HIS A 58 -2.13 -17.88 12.24
C HIS A 58 -3.56 -18.35 12.57
N TRP A 59 -4.15 -19.22 11.74
CA TRP A 59 -5.56 -19.63 11.88
C TRP A 59 -5.89 -20.18 13.27
N SER A 60 -4.94 -20.88 13.90
CA SER A 60 -5.10 -21.45 15.23
C SER A 60 -5.38 -20.41 16.33
N GLU A 61 -4.98 -19.15 16.13
CA GLU A 61 -5.14 -18.07 17.10
C GLU A 61 -6.49 -17.35 16.97
N ILE A 62 -7.18 -17.54 15.84
CA ILE A 62 -8.42 -16.84 15.49
C ILE A 62 -9.63 -17.76 15.35
N LYS A 63 -9.44 -19.08 15.24
CA LYS A 63 -10.55 -20.03 15.10
C LYS A 63 -11.24 -20.35 16.43
N ALA A 64 -12.46 -20.87 16.34
CA ALA A 64 -13.03 -21.66 17.44
C ALA A 64 -12.36 -23.05 17.48
N GLU A 65 -12.35 -23.69 18.65
CA GLU A 65 -11.80 -25.04 18.79
C GLU A 65 -12.46 -26.02 17.80
N GLY A 66 -11.64 -26.81 17.11
CA GLY A 66 -12.11 -27.83 16.17
C GLY A 66 -12.39 -27.36 14.73
N GLU A 67 -12.34 -26.06 14.44
CA GLU A 67 -12.62 -25.59 13.07
C GLU A 67 -11.39 -25.67 12.15
N ALA A 68 -11.61 -26.17 10.93
CA ALA A 68 -10.65 -26.09 9.84
C ALA A 68 -10.79 -24.75 9.11
N PRO A 69 -9.73 -24.22 8.49
CA PRO A 69 -9.84 -23.01 7.69
C PRO A 69 -10.77 -23.24 6.48
N PRO A 70 -11.60 -22.26 6.11
CA PRO A 70 -12.60 -22.42 5.04
C PRO A 70 -11.99 -22.42 3.63
N ILE A 71 -10.74 -21.95 3.50
CA ILE A 71 -9.98 -21.88 2.26
C ILE A 71 -8.56 -22.38 2.51
N GLN A 72 -7.91 -22.85 1.45
CA GLN A 72 -6.52 -23.30 1.46
C GLN A 72 -5.84 -22.83 0.18
N TYR A 73 -4.58 -22.43 0.33
CA TYR A 73 -3.68 -22.14 -0.79
C TYR A 73 -2.58 -23.18 -0.79
N SER A 74 -2.10 -23.55 -1.96
CA SER A 74 -0.85 -24.30 -2.06
C SER A 74 0.34 -23.44 -1.61
N ASP A 75 1.45 -24.09 -1.25
CA ASP A 75 2.67 -23.39 -0.90
C ASP A 75 3.18 -22.50 -2.05
N ALA A 76 3.03 -22.97 -3.29
CA ALA A 76 3.41 -22.24 -4.48
C ALA A 76 2.58 -20.96 -4.68
N GLU A 77 1.23 -21.07 -4.59
CA GLU A 77 0.34 -19.91 -4.68
C GLU A 77 0.59 -18.90 -3.56
N SER A 78 0.88 -19.41 -2.35
CA SER A 78 1.17 -18.57 -1.21
C SER A 78 2.46 -17.76 -1.42
N GLN A 79 3.52 -18.43 -1.84
CA GLN A 79 4.81 -17.80 -2.12
C GLN A 79 4.70 -16.76 -3.24
N GLU A 80 4.08 -17.13 -4.37
CA GLU A 80 3.90 -16.22 -5.51
C GLU A 80 3.10 -14.97 -5.12
N CYS A 81 2.02 -15.15 -4.36
CA CYS A 81 1.19 -14.03 -3.89
C CYS A 81 1.96 -13.10 -2.97
N LEU A 82 2.71 -13.64 -2.00
CA LEU A 82 3.48 -12.84 -1.04
C LEU A 82 4.65 -12.10 -1.71
N GLU A 83 5.30 -12.70 -2.71
CA GLU A 83 6.32 -12.03 -3.51
C GLU A 83 5.74 -10.87 -4.33
N ARG A 84 4.55 -11.07 -4.93
CA ARG A 84 3.84 -10.02 -5.66
C ARG A 84 3.39 -8.88 -4.75
N ASP A 85 2.84 -9.20 -3.58
CA ASP A 85 2.45 -8.22 -2.55
C ASP A 85 3.64 -7.38 -2.08
N ALA A 86 4.80 -8.02 -1.86
CA ALA A 86 6.03 -7.34 -1.48
C ALA A 86 6.49 -6.35 -2.57
N LYS A 87 6.59 -6.82 -3.83
CA LYS A 87 6.97 -5.95 -4.96
C LYS A 87 6.02 -4.78 -5.15
N GLN A 88 4.72 -5.00 -5.00
CA GLN A 88 3.72 -3.94 -5.12
C GLN A 88 3.90 -2.89 -4.02
N LYS A 89 4.10 -3.31 -2.76
CA LYS A 89 4.36 -2.38 -1.64
C LYS A 89 5.64 -1.58 -1.81
N ASP A 90 6.69 -2.19 -2.34
CA ASP A 90 7.94 -1.49 -2.62
C ASP A 90 7.75 -0.44 -3.71
N ALA A 91 7.05 -0.79 -4.80
CA ALA A 91 6.70 0.14 -5.87
C ALA A 91 5.81 1.29 -5.37
N ASP A 92 4.79 1.00 -4.55
CA ASP A 92 3.91 1.99 -3.95
C ASP A 92 4.68 2.98 -3.05
N ALA A 93 5.63 2.47 -2.25
CA ALA A 93 6.47 3.28 -1.39
C ALA A 93 7.41 4.20 -2.20
N GLN A 94 7.99 3.68 -3.29
CA GLN A 94 8.81 4.48 -4.20
C GLN A 94 7.97 5.56 -4.89
N MET A 95 6.79 5.21 -5.39
CA MET A 95 5.87 6.18 -6.02
C MET A 95 5.42 7.25 -5.03
N GLN A 96 5.18 6.89 -3.76
CA GLN A 96 4.85 7.87 -2.72
C GLN A 96 5.98 8.90 -2.52
N GLN A 97 7.24 8.46 -2.49
CA GLN A 97 8.39 9.37 -2.41
C GLN A 97 8.48 10.30 -3.62
N VAL A 98 8.19 9.78 -4.81
CA VAL A 98 8.14 10.58 -6.05
C VAL A 98 7.03 11.64 -5.96
N ARG A 99 5.82 11.26 -5.56
CA ARG A 99 4.69 12.18 -5.38
C ARG A 99 5.00 13.28 -4.35
N GLU A 100 5.60 12.92 -3.22
CA GLU A 100 6.01 13.87 -2.18
C GLU A 100 7.05 14.86 -2.69
N ALA A 101 8.04 14.41 -3.46
CA ALA A 101 9.05 15.28 -4.04
C ALA A 101 8.45 16.22 -5.11
N ILE A 102 7.51 15.73 -5.93
CA ILE A 102 6.79 16.53 -6.93
C ILE A 102 5.75 17.45 -6.27
N GLY A 103 5.29 17.13 -5.05
CA GLY A 103 4.26 17.89 -4.33
C GLY A 103 2.85 17.68 -4.90
N VAL A 104 2.54 16.45 -5.30
CA VAL A 104 1.21 16.06 -5.78
C VAL A 104 0.59 15.03 -4.83
N ASP A 105 -0.73 14.96 -4.82
CA ASP A 105 -1.45 13.92 -4.09
C ASP A 105 -1.52 12.59 -4.87
N ILE A 106 -2.29 11.64 -4.35
CA ILE A 106 -2.44 10.30 -4.95
C ILE A 106 -3.12 10.34 -6.33
N GLU A 107 -3.94 11.36 -6.60
CA GLU A 107 -4.60 11.58 -7.90
C GLU A 107 -3.78 12.48 -8.82
N GLY A 108 -2.58 12.88 -8.39
CA GLY A 108 -1.71 13.78 -9.15
C GLY A 108 -2.14 15.25 -9.07
N TRP A 109 -3.04 15.59 -8.14
CA TRP A 109 -3.54 16.95 -8.02
C TRP A 109 -2.61 17.83 -7.20
N VAL A 110 -2.68 19.13 -7.50
CA VAL A 110 -1.90 20.19 -6.87
C VAL A 110 -2.73 21.48 -6.83
N LEU A 111 -2.41 22.38 -5.90
CA LEU A 111 -3.01 23.71 -5.89
C LEU A 111 -2.64 24.47 -7.17
N ASN A 112 -3.55 25.32 -7.66
CA ASN A 112 -3.35 26.03 -8.93
C ASN A 112 -2.04 26.85 -8.95
N ASP A 113 -1.74 27.56 -7.86
CA ASP A 113 -0.52 28.37 -7.74
C ASP A 113 0.78 27.55 -7.69
N GLU A 114 0.68 26.25 -7.41
CA GLU A 114 1.82 25.32 -7.32
C GLU A 114 1.99 24.46 -8.58
N PHE A 115 1.05 24.53 -9.53
CA PHE A 115 1.03 23.68 -10.73
C PHE A 115 2.32 23.77 -11.55
N GLU A 116 2.75 24.97 -11.91
CA GLU A 116 3.98 25.17 -12.70
C GLU A 116 5.22 24.68 -11.95
N SER A 117 5.24 24.82 -10.62
CA SER A 117 6.33 24.33 -9.79
C SER A 117 6.35 22.80 -9.71
N ALA A 118 5.19 22.17 -9.56
CA ALA A 118 5.06 20.70 -9.59
C ALA A 118 5.46 20.15 -10.97
N LYS A 119 5.01 20.78 -12.07
CA LYS A 119 5.40 20.40 -13.43
C LYS A 119 6.93 20.49 -13.64
N ALA A 120 7.55 21.58 -13.19
CA ALA A 120 9.01 21.73 -13.26
C ALA A 120 9.76 20.67 -12.42
N ARG A 121 9.26 20.30 -11.24
CA ARG A 121 9.83 19.24 -10.39
C ARG A 121 9.68 17.87 -11.02
N ALA A 122 8.52 17.54 -11.59
CA ALA A 122 8.29 16.29 -12.29
C ALA A 122 9.25 16.13 -13.49
N GLU A 123 9.43 17.19 -14.28
CA GLU A 123 10.38 17.20 -15.41
C GLU A 123 11.84 17.07 -14.96
N ALA A 124 12.24 17.73 -13.88
CA ALA A 124 13.58 17.59 -13.31
C ALA A 124 13.83 16.15 -12.85
N MET A 125 12.86 15.57 -12.13
CA MET A 125 12.96 14.19 -11.64
C MET A 125 13.03 13.17 -12.77
N LYS A 126 12.20 13.31 -13.81
CA LYS A 126 12.26 12.46 -15.01
C LYS A 126 13.66 12.46 -15.61
N LYS A 127 14.28 13.64 -15.76
CA LYS A 127 15.63 13.78 -16.32
C LYS A 127 16.70 13.16 -15.42
N GLU A 128 16.62 13.37 -14.11
CA GLU A 128 17.57 12.80 -13.16
C GLU A 128 17.49 11.26 -13.15
N MET A 129 16.28 10.70 -13.14
CA MET A 129 16.08 9.23 -13.18
C MET A 129 16.55 8.64 -14.51
N ALA A 130 16.22 9.28 -15.65
CA ALA A 130 16.68 8.82 -16.96
C ALA A 130 18.22 8.89 -17.11
N GLN A 131 18.88 9.88 -16.50
CA GLN A 131 20.35 9.97 -16.48
C GLN A 131 21.01 8.93 -15.56
N ALA A 132 20.29 8.48 -14.52
CA ALA A 132 20.76 7.47 -13.59
C ALA A 132 20.50 6.03 -14.06
N ALA A 133 19.81 5.84 -15.19
CA ALA A 133 19.53 4.53 -15.76
C ALA A 133 20.82 3.75 -16.05
N ASP A 134 20.84 2.47 -15.70
CA ASP A 134 21.99 1.58 -15.88
C ASP A 134 22.12 1.11 -17.34
N SER A 135 21.07 1.28 -18.14
CA SER A 135 21.04 0.89 -19.55
C SER A 135 20.22 1.84 -20.43
N GLU A 136 20.48 1.79 -21.74
CA GLU A 136 19.71 2.53 -22.74
C GLU A 136 18.27 2.03 -22.86
N GLU A 137 18.02 0.76 -22.56
CA GLU A 137 16.66 0.18 -22.51
C GLU A 137 15.89 0.77 -21.33
N GLU A 138 16.47 0.73 -20.13
CA GLU A 138 15.89 1.32 -18.93
C GLU A 138 15.64 2.83 -19.07
N ARG A 139 16.57 3.56 -19.71
CA ARG A 139 16.39 4.98 -20.02
C ARG A 139 15.15 5.22 -20.88
N ARG A 140 14.92 4.39 -21.90
CA ARG A 140 13.73 4.50 -22.77
C ARG A 140 12.46 4.16 -22.01
N ASP A 141 12.48 3.11 -21.19
CA ASP A 141 11.34 2.74 -20.36
C ASP A 141 10.94 3.91 -19.44
N PHE A 142 11.91 4.58 -18.80
CA PHE A 142 11.62 5.78 -18.01
C PHE A 142 11.09 6.95 -18.84
N GLU A 143 11.56 7.12 -20.08
CA GLU A 143 11.10 8.19 -20.96
C GLU A 143 9.67 7.96 -21.48
N GLU A 144 9.32 6.70 -21.80
CA GLU A 144 8.04 6.29 -22.38
C GLU A 144 6.96 5.96 -21.34
N LEU A 145 7.33 5.44 -20.16
CA LEU A 145 6.40 4.98 -19.12
C LEU A 145 6.30 5.97 -17.95
N TRP A 146 6.80 7.20 -18.10
CA TRP A 146 6.77 8.19 -17.05
C TRP A 146 5.32 8.48 -16.61
N PRO A 147 4.96 8.25 -15.33
CA PRO A 147 3.56 8.31 -14.89
C PRO A 147 2.95 9.71 -14.90
N PHE A 148 3.77 10.77 -14.94
CA PHE A 148 3.33 12.17 -14.95
C PHE A 148 3.58 12.85 -16.31
N GLN A 149 3.63 12.07 -17.40
CA GLN A 149 3.77 12.64 -18.73
C GLN A 149 2.42 13.14 -19.26
N ASP A 150 2.46 14.21 -20.06
CA ASP A 150 1.28 14.69 -20.76
C ASP A 150 0.82 13.60 -21.76
N HIS A 151 -0.42 13.13 -21.61
CA HIS A 151 -1.08 12.26 -22.57
C HIS A 151 -2.11 13.09 -23.34
N GLU A 152 -2.17 12.94 -24.67
CA GLU A 152 -3.28 13.49 -25.44
C GLU A 152 -4.57 12.79 -24.99
N GLU A 153 -5.50 13.55 -24.41
CA GLU A 153 -6.87 13.07 -24.21
C GLU A 153 -7.49 12.93 -25.60
N MET A 154 -7.78 11.68 -26.02
CA MET A 154 -8.51 11.47 -27.27
C MET A 154 -9.97 11.87 -27.05
N ASP A 155 -10.41 12.91 -27.77
CA ASP A 155 -11.81 13.36 -27.87
C ASP A 155 -12.77 12.24 -28.34
#